data_AF-A0AAN7MFZ9-F1
#
_entry.id   AF-A0AAN7MFZ9-F1
#
_cell.length_a   1.000
_cell.length_b   1.000
_cell.length_c   1.000
_cell.angle_alpha   90.00
_cell.angle_beta   90.00
_cell.angle_gamma   90.00
#
_symmetry.space_group_name_H-M   'P 1'
#
loop_
_entity.id
_entity.type
_entity.pdbx_description
1 polymer ?
#
loop_
_entity_poly.entity_id
_entity_poly.type
_entity_poly.pdbx_seq_one_letter_code
_entity_poly.pdbx_strand_id
1 'polypeptide(L)'
;MSKVLNIFKKQTSPKDALRTSKREMAVATRGIEREIASLQLEEKKLVAEIKKTAKTGNEAATRILARQLVRLRQQITNLQGSRAQIRGVATHTQALYASTSISTGMKGATKAMVAMNKQMAPAKQAKVIKEFQKQSAQMDMTIEMMSESIDETLDKDEAEEETEELTNQVLDEIGVDIASQLSSAPKGRIASKKVENVVTSSESPDVDDLEKRLASLRRI
;
A
#
# COMPACT_ATOMS: atom_id res chain seq x y z
N MET A 1 -46.52 24.35 8.60
CA MET A 1 -46.07 23.69 9.84
C MET A 1 -44.85 22.84 9.52
N SER A 2 -43.73 23.08 10.21
CA SER A 2 -42.63 22.15 10.52
C SER A 2 -41.28 22.86 10.49
N LYS A 3 -41.08 23.75 11.47
CA LYS A 3 -39.75 24.11 12.00
C LYS A 3 -39.75 23.65 13.44
N VAL A 4 -39.80 22.33 13.65
CA VAL A 4 -39.44 21.75 14.95
C VAL A 4 -37.92 21.66 14.94
N LEU A 5 -37.29 22.75 15.39
CA LEU A 5 -35.87 22.78 15.69
C LEU A 5 -35.56 21.62 16.66
N ASN A 6 -34.59 20.80 16.30
CA ASN A 6 -33.96 19.80 17.16
C ASN A 6 -33.20 20.49 18.33
N ILE A 7 -33.94 20.99 19.31
CA ILE A 7 -33.44 21.72 20.50
C ILE A 7 -32.80 20.78 21.55
N PHE A 8 -32.88 19.46 21.36
CA PHE A 8 -32.32 18.45 22.28
C PHE A 8 -31.00 17.80 21.83
N LYS A 9 -30.32 18.30 20.80
CA LYS A 9 -28.94 17.86 20.52
C LYS A 9 -27.98 18.60 21.47
N LYS A 10 -27.59 17.93 22.55
CA LYS A 10 -26.45 18.31 23.40
C LYS A 10 -25.28 18.65 22.47
N GLN A 11 -24.75 19.87 22.56
CA GLN A 11 -23.52 20.27 21.86
C GLN A 11 -22.49 19.15 22.07
N THR A 12 -22.10 18.47 20.99
CA THR A 12 -21.18 17.33 21.06
C THR A 12 -19.90 17.81 21.73
N SER A 13 -19.62 17.28 22.91
CA SER A 13 -18.35 17.56 23.58
C SER A 13 -17.20 17.18 22.65
N PRO A 14 -16.06 17.90 22.67
CA PRO A 14 -14.88 17.50 21.91
C PRO A 14 -14.48 16.02 22.13
N LYS A 15 -14.78 15.49 23.32
CA LYS A 15 -14.61 14.07 23.65
C LYS A 15 -15.58 13.15 22.91
N ASP A 16 -16.84 13.56 22.76
CA ASP A 16 -17.85 12.78 22.05
C ASP A 16 -17.59 12.80 20.54
N ALA A 17 -17.22 13.96 19.98
CA ALA A 17 -16.81 14.11 18.58
C ALA A 17 -15.58 13.27 18.22
N LEU A 18 -14.58 13.20 19.11
CA LEU A 18 -13.44 12.30 18.93
C LEU A 18 -13.88 10.83 18.93
N ARG A 19 -14.77 10.45 19.85
CA ARG A 19 -15.23 9.06 19.98
C ARG A 19 -16.00 8.62 18.74
N THR A 20 -16.85 9.49 18.18
CA THR A 20 -17.57 9.21 16.93
C THR A 20 -16.60 9.11 15.75
N SER A 21 -15.69 10.08 15.60
CA SER A 21 -14.66 10.07 14.55
C SER A 21 -13.80 8.80 14.58
N LYS A 22 -13.32 8.39 15.77
CA LYS A 22 -12.58 7.13 15.93
C LYS A 22 -13.39 5.90 15.51
N ARG A 23 -14.69 5.87 15.85
CA ARG A 23 -15.57 4.76 15.49
C ARG A 23 -15.76 4.70 13.98
N GLU A 24 -16.01 5.83 13.34
CA GLU A 24 -16.17 5.95 11.89
C GLU A 24 -14.89 5.51 11.15
N MET A 25 -13.72 6.00 11.60
CA MET A 25 -12.43 5.58 11.05
C MET A 25 -12.18 4.07 11.22
N ALA A 26 -12.55 3.49 12.36
CA ALA A 26 -12.43 2.04 12.58
C ALA A 26 -13.37 1.22 11.68
N VAL A 27 -14.59 1.71 11.44
CA VAL A 27 -15.54 1.09 10.51
C VAL A 27 -15.03 1.17 9.08
N ALA A 28 -14.52 2.33 8.65
CA ALA A 28 -13.94 2.52 7.33
C ALA A 28 -12.72 1.61 7.11
N THR A 29 -11.82 1.53 8.10
CA THR A 29 -10.65 0.63 8.07
C THR A 29 -11.08 -0.82 7.84
N ARG A 30 -12.07 -1.31 8.61
CA ARG A 30 -12.59 -2.68 8.45
C ARG A 30 -13.35 -2.90 7.15
N GLY A 31 -13.91 -1.84 6.56
CA GLY A 31 -14.53 -1.89 5.24
C GLY A 31 -13.46 -2.13 4.18
N ILE A 32 -12.40 -1.32 4.20
CA ILE A 32 -11.26 -1.45 3.29
C ILE A 32 -10.58 -2.82 3.44
N GLU A 33 -10.37 -3.32 4.66
CA GLU A 33 -9.78 -4.65 4.88
C GLU A 33 -10.60 -5.78 4.27
N ARG A 34 -11.94 -5.68 4.30
CA ARG A 34 -12.83 -6.64 3.65
C ARG A 34 -12.74 -6.55 2.13
N GLU A 35 -12.68 -5.35 1.58
CA GLU A 35 -12.53 -5.13 0.15
C GLU A 35 -11.19 -5.69 -0.36
N ILE A 36 -10.09 -5.41 0.35
CA ILE A 36 -8.77 -5.98 0.05
C ILE A 36 -8.83 -7.50 0.02
N ALA A 37 -9.47 -8.14 1.01
CA ALA A 37 -9.60 -9.59 1.05
C ALA A 37 -10.43 -10.15 -0.12
N SER A 38 -11.47 -9.43 -0.54
CA SER A 38 -12.29 -9.78 -1.72
C SER A 38 -11.47 -9.71 -3.01
N LEU A 39 -10.77 -8.60 -3.23
CA LEU A 39 -9.93 -8.40 -4.42
C LEU A 39 -8.76 -9.39 -4.48
N GLN A 40 -8.15 -9.74 -3.34
CA GLN A 40 -7.12 -10.79 -3.28
C GLN A 40 -7.65 -12.17 -3.67
N LEU A 41 -8.93 -12.45 -3.43
CA LEU A 41 -9.56 -13.70 -3.87
C LEU A 41 -9.84 -13.67 -5.38
N GLU A 42 -10.26 -12.52 -5.92
CA GLU A 42 -10.39 -12.30 -7.36
C GLU A 42 -9.04 -12.38 -8.07
N GLU A 43 -7.98 -11.86 -7.47
CA GLU A 43 -6.60 -11.96 -7.98
C GLU A 43 -6.20 -13.42 -8.19
N LYS A 44 -6.45 -14.28 -7.19
CA LYS A 44 -6.15 -15.71 -7.29
C LYS A 44 -6.94 -16.39 -8.41
N LYS A 45 -8.21 -16.02 -8.60
CA LYS A 45 -9.04 -16.54 -9.70
C LYS A 45 -8.50 -16.10 -11.06
N LEU A 46 -8.13 -14.81 -11.19
CA LEU A 46 -7.62 -14.23 -12.42
C LEU A 46 -6.26 -14.84 -12.80
N VAL A 47 -5.37 -15.08 -11.82
CA VAL A 47 -4.10 -15.81 -12.05
C VAL A 47 -4.36 -17.23 -12.57
N ALA A 48 -5.35 -17.95 -12.00
CA ALA A 48 -5.70 -19.28 -12.49
C ALA A 48 -6.26 -19.25 -13.91
N GLU A 49 -7.04 -18.23 -14.25
CA GLU A 49 -7.58 -18.00 -15.59
C GLU A 49 -6.48 -17.69 -16.61
N ILE A 50 -5.55 -16.78 -16.29
CA ILE A 50 -4.36 -16.46 -17.10
C ILE A 50 -3.56 -17.73 -17.39
N LYS A 51 -3.31 -18.57 -16.37
CA LYS A 51 -2.60 -19.85 -16.56
C LYS A 51 -3.36 -20.81 -17.48
N LYS A 52 -4.69 -20.79 -17.47
CA LYS A 52 -5.52 -21.63 -18.33
C LYS A 52 -5.51 -21.13 -19.77
N THR A 53 -5.69 -19.82 -19.99
CA THR A 53 -5.68 -19.23 -21.34
C THR A 53 -4.30 -19.32 -21.99
N ALA A 54 -3.24 -19.14 -21.20
CA ALA A 54 -1.86 -19.32 -21.64
C ALA A 54 -1.62 -20.73 -22.21
N LYS A 55 -2.09 -21.78 -21.52
CA LYS A 55 -1.96 -23.18 -21.97
C LYS A 55 -2.70 -23.46 -23.28
N THR A 56 -3.73 -22.70 -23.59
CA THR A 56 -4.46 -22.83 -24.86
C THR A 56 -3.78 -22.09 -26.03
N GLY A 57 -2.69 -21.36 -25.78
CA GLY A 57 -1.96 -20.60 -26.81
C GLY A 57 -2.66 -19.31 -27.25
N ASN A 58 -3.72 -18.88 -26.54
CA ASN A 58 -4.41 -17.63 -26.85
C ASN A 58 -3.65 -16.45 -26.21
N GLU A 59 -2.61 -15.98 -26.89
CA GLU A 59 -1.74 -14.89 -26.43
C GLU A 59 -2.50 -13.58 -26.24
N ALA A 60 -3.41 -13.23 -27.16
CA ALA A 60 -4.19 -11.99 -27.07
C ALA A 60 -5.07 -11.95 -25.82
N ALA A 61 -5.81 -13.04 -25.54
CA ALA A 61 -6.62 -13.14 -24.33
C ALA A 61 -5.76 -13.13 -23.06
N THR A 62 -4.62 -13.83 -23.09
CA THR A 62 -3.68 -13.90 -21.96
C THR A 62 -3.10 -12.52 -21.62
N ARG A 63 -2.74 -11.72 -22.64
CA ARG A 63 -2.25 -10.35 -22.45
C ARG A 63 -3.32 -9.41 -21.89
N ILE A 64 -4.58 -9.52 -22.33
CA ILE A 64 -5.70 -8.74 -21.79
C ILE A 64 -5.93 -9.07 -20.30
N LEU A 65 -5.97 -10.36 -19.96
CA LEU A 65 -6.16 -10.80 -18.57
C LEU A 65 -4.98 -10.40 -17.68
N ALA A 66 -3.75 -10.42 -18.20
CA ALA A 66 -2.58 -9.95 -17.47
C ALA A 66 -2.62 -8.44 -17.20
N ARG A 67 -3.04 -7.60 -18.16
CA ARG A 67 -3.30 -6.17 -17.91
C ARG A 67 -4.36 -5.96 -16.84
N GLN A 68 -5.43 -6.77 -16.84
CA GLN A 68 -6.45 -6.73 -15.80
C GLN A 68 -5.86 -7.08 -14.42
N LEU A 69 -4.94 -8.05 -14.35
CA LEU A 69 -4.25 -8.43 -13.12
C LEU A 69 -3.36 -7.31 -12.58
N VAL A 70 -2.62 -6.61 -13.43
CA VAL A 70 -1.83 -5.44 -13.05
C VAL A 70 -2.73 -4.37 -12.40
N ARG A 71 -3.86 -4.03 -13.06
CA ARG A 71 -4.83 -3.07 -12.52
C ARG A 71 -5.41 -3.50 -11.18
N LEU A 72 -5.75 -4.78 -11.04
CA LEU A 72 -6.28 -5.33 -9.79
C LEU A 72 -5.25 -5.26 -8.64
N ARG A 73 -3.99 -5.59 -8.92
CA ARG A 73 -2.88 -5.43 -7.96
C ARG A 73 -2.69 -3.98 -7.55
N GLN A 74 -2.75 -3.03 -8.51
CA GLN A 74 -2.69 -1.61 -8.20
C GLN A 74 -3.86 -1.15 -7.32
N GLN A 75 -5.09 -1.61 -7.58
CA GLN A 75 -6.24 -1.32 -6.74
C GLN A 75 -6.06 -1.84 -5.30
N ILE A 76 -5.51 -3.05 -5.13
CA ILE A 76 -5.17 -3.59 -3.81
C ILE A 76 -4.14 -2.70 -3.10
N THR A 77 -3.08 -2.29 -3.79
CA THR A 77 -2.05 -1.38 -3.25
C THR A 77 -2.65 -0.03 -2.83
N ASN A 78 -3.49 0.58 -3.68
CA ASN A 78 -4.16 1.85 -3.39
C ASN A 78 -5.06 1.76 -2.15
N LEU A 79 -5.79 0.64 -1.99
CA LEU A 79 -6.59 0.37 -0.79
C LEU A 79 -5.73 0.16 0.46
N GLN A 80 -4.59 -0.52 0.33
CA GLN A 80 -3.63 -0.64 1.44
C GLN A 80 -3.04 0.72 1.85
N GLY A 81 -2.75 1.60 0.88
CA GLY A 81 -2.35 2.99 1.10
C GLY A 81 -3.44 3.78 1.82
N SER A 82 -4.68 3.71 1.33
CA SER A 82 -5.86 4.33 1.96
C SER A 82 -6.06 3.85 3.40
N ARG A 83 -5.86 2.55 3.67
CA ARG A 83 -5.91 1.97 5.02
C ARG A 83 -4.85 2.59 5.94
N ALA A 84 -3.63 2.74 5.43
CA ALA A 84 -2.52 3.35 6.19
C ALA A 84 -2.82 4.83 6.50
N GLN A 85 -3.33 5.58 5.52
CA GLN A 85 -3.73 6.98 5.69
C GLN A 85 -4.81 7.14 6.76
N ILE A 86 -5.89 6.34 6.73
CA ILE A 86 -6.95 6.40 7.76
C ILE A 86 -6.38 6.11 9.16
N ARG A 87 -5.47 5.13 9.28
CA ARG A 87 -4.80 4.82 10.54
C ARG A 87 -3.91 5.98 11.02
N GLY A 88 -3.23 6.65 10.09
CA GLY A 88 -2.45 7.87 10.35
C GLY A 88 -3.35 8.99 10.88
N VAL A 89 -4.44 9.30 10.18
CA VAL A 89 -5.44 10.30 10.59
C VAL A 89 -6.03 9.97 11.96
N ALA A 90 -6.33 8.69 12.25
CA ALA A 90 -6.85 8.29 13.55
C ALA A 90 -5.86 8.55 14.70
N THR A 91 -4.58 8.30 14.44
CA THR A 91 -3.49 8.55 15.39
C THR A 91 -3.28 10.04 15.59
N HIS A 92 -3.26 10.81 14.50
CA HIS A 92 -3.13 12.27 14.54
C HIS A 92 -4.31 12.94 15.27
N THR A 93 -5.53 12.52 14.99
CA THR A 93 -6.75 13.02 15.67
C THR A 93 -6.70 12.74 17.17
N GLN A 94 -6.18 11.57 17.57
CA GLN A 94 -5.97 11.24 18.99
C GLN A 94 -4.93 12.16 19.64
N ALA A 95 -3.82 12.45 18.96
CA ALA A 95 -2.80 13.37 19.44
C ALA A 95 -3.34 14.79 19.58
N LEU A 96 -4.07 15.30 18.58
CA LEU A 96 -4.71 16.61 18.62
C LEU A 96 -5.68 16.76 19.80
N TYR A 97 -6.44 15.71 20.11
CA TYR A 97 -7.31 15.71 21.28
C TYR A 97 -6.53 15.77 22.61
N ALA A 98 -5.45 15.00 22.73
CA ALA A 98 -4.58 15.05 23.92
C ALA A 98 -4.01 16.47 24.11
N SER A 99 -3.51 17.09 23.03
CA SER A 99 -3.02 18.47 23.03
C SER A 99 -4.11 19.48 23.40
N THR A 100 -5.33 19.31 22.89
CA THR A 100 -6.49 20.15 23.24
C THR A 100 -6.89 20.01 24.71
N SER A 101 -6.86 18.79 25.25
CA SER A 101 -7.14 18.54 26.66
C SER A 101 -6.08 19.17 27.57
N ILE A 102 -4.81 19.07 27.19
CA ILE A 102 -3.70 19.74 27.90
C ILE A 102 -3.88 21.26 27.84
N SER A 103 -4.17 21.83 26.67
CA SER A 103 -4.43 23.28 26.50
C SER A 103 -5.62 23.76 27.35
N THR A 104 -6.69 22.97 27.42
CA THR A 104 -7.86 23.28 28.27
C THR A 104 -7.49 23.23 29.76
N GLY A 105 -6.74 22.22 30.18
CA GLY A 105 -6.19 22.11 31.53
C GLY A 105 -5.24 23.27 31.87
N MET A 106 -4.37 23.65 30.93
CA MET A 106 -3.47 24.80 31.04
C MET A 106 -4.24 26.12 31.10
N LYS A 107 -5.34 26.30 30.36
CA LYS A 107 -6.21 27.48 30.50
C LYS A 107 -6.83 27.56 31.88
N GLY A 108 -7.31 26.43 32.43
CA GLY A 108 -7.82 26.35 33.80
C GLY A 108 -6.75 26.65 34.85
N ALA A 109 -5.58 26.01 34.73
CA ALA A 109 -4.43 26.22 35.61
C ALA A 109 -3.89 27.65 35.51
N THR A 110 -3.82 28.23 34.30
CA THR A 110 -3.43 29.63 34.09
C THR A 110 -4.45 30.57 34.70
N LYS A 111 -5.76 30.29 34.59
CA LYS A 111 -6.80 31.10 35.25
C LYS A 111 -6.70 31.02 36.78
N ALA A 112 -6.42 29.85 37.33
CA ALA A 112 -6.14 29.69 38.76
C ALA A 112 -4.85 30.40 39.18
N MET A 113 -3.80 30.31 38.35
CA MET A 113 -2.53 31.00 38.54
C MET A 113 -2.69 32.50 38.41
N VAL A 114 -3.52 33.01 37.50
CA VAL A 114 -3.90 34.44 37.39
C VAL A 114 -4.66 34.87 38.63
N ALA A 115 -5.61 34.07 39.13
CA ALA A 115 -6.33 34.39 40.36
C ALA A 115 -5.40 34.43 41.58
N MET A 116 -4.43 33.52 41.64
CA MET A 116 -3.37 33.48 42.66
C MET A 116 -2.35 34.62 42.49
N ASN A 117 -1.98 34.98 41.25
CA ASN A 117 -1.03 36.04 40.92
C ASN A 117 -1.68 37.44 40.99
N LYS A 118 -3.01 37.52 40.93
CA LYS A 118 -3.76 38.73 41.31
C LYS A 118 -3.63 39.03 42.81
N GLN A 119 -3.30 38.02 43.62
CA GLN A 119 -2.87 38.17 45.01
C GLN A 119 -1.34 38.27 45.17
N MET A 120 -0.55 37.99 44.12
CA MET A 120 0.92 38.13 44.12
C MET A 120 1.48 38.66 42.78
N ALA A 121 1.79 39.95 42.72
CA ALA A 121 2.67 40.66 41.77
C ALA A 121 2.42 40.53 40.22
N PRO A 122 1.99 41.61 39.54
CA PRO A 122 1.65 41.61 38.10
C PRO A 122 2.83 41.55 37.11
N ALA A 123 4.07 41.79 37.54
CA ALA A 123 5.22 41.93 36.62
C ALA A 123 5.63 40.65 35.87
N LYS A 124 5.36 39.45 36.44
CA LYS A 124 5.73 38.16 35.80
C LYS A 124 4.78 37.74 34.68
N GLN A 125 3.57 38.31 34.64
CA GLN A 125 2.47 37.88 33.77
C GLN A 125 2.66 38.33 32.31
N ALA A 126 3.30 39.48 32.10
CA ALA A 126 3.63 40.00 30.78
C ALA A 126 4.61 39.08 30.01
N LYS A 127 5.52 38.40 30.74
CA LYS A 127 6.51 37.51 30.13
C LYS A 127 5.87 36.22 29.62
N VAL A 128 4.94 35.63 30.39
CA VAL A 128 4.24 34.38 30.02
C VAL A 128 3.33 34.56 28.82
N ILE A 129 2.61 35.68 28.73
CA ILE A 129 1.75 35.98 27.56
C ILE A 129 2.60 36.12 26.29
N LYS A 130 3.76 36.76 26.40
CA LYS A 130 4.69 36.94 25.27
C LYS A 130 5.30 35.60 24.81
N GLU A 131 5.67 34.73 25.75
CA GLU A 131 6.20 33.39 25.45
C GLU A 131 5.13 32.50 24.78
N PHE A 132 3.88 32.57 25.26
CA PHE A 132 2.76 31.81 24.68
C PHE A 132 2.42 32.26 23.27
N GLN A 133 2.37 33.57 23.02
CA GLN A 133 2.15 34.11 21.67
C GLN A 133 3.23 33.65 20.69
N LYS A 134 4.50 33.60 21.15
CA LYS A 134 5.62 33.14 20.33
C LYS A 134 5.52 31.64 19.99
N GLN A 135 5.16 30.80 20.95
CA GLN A 135 5.04 29.36 20.70
C GLN A 135 3.80 28.98 19.88
N SER A 136 2.69 29.70 20.06
CA SER A 136 1.49 29.47 19.25
C SER A 136 1.73 29.81 17.77
N ALA A 137 2.45 30.90 17.49
CA ALA A 137 2.84 31.26 16.12
C ALA A 137 3.80 30.24 15.47
N GLN A 138 4.71 29.64 16.25
CA GLN A 138 5.57 28.56 15.76
C GLN A 138 4.76 27.31 15.37
N MET A 139 3.72 26.98 16.14
CA MET A 139 2.88 25.82 15.86
C MET A 139 2.06 25.99 14.57
N ASP A 140 1.50 27.17 14.32
CA ASP A 140 0.76 27.44 13.08
C ASP A 140 1.67 27.29 11.84
N MET A 141 2.91 27.79 11.92
CA MET A 141 3.88 27.67 10.83
C MET A 141 4.27 26.21 10.53
N THR A 142 4.35 25.34 11.55
CA THR A 142 4.64 23.91 11.35
C THR A 142 3.50 23.15 10.67
N ILE A 143 2.25 23.60 10.83
CA ILE A 143 1.10 22.99 10.20
C ILE A 143 1.08 23.32 8.70
N GLU A 144 1.39 24.56 8.32
CA GLU A 144 1.50 24.96 6.90
C GLU A 144 2.60 24.17 6.17
N MET A 145 3.80 24.06 6.74
CA MET A 145 4.90 23.31 6.11
C MET A 145 4.60 21.80 5.98
N MET A 146 3.83 21.24 6.92
CA MET A 146 3.42 19.83 6.87
C MET A 146 2.35 19.57 5.80
N SER A 147 1.45 20.51 5.55
CA SER A 147 0.45 20.40 4.47
C SER A 147 1.09 20.49 3.08
N GLU A 148 2.07 21.36 2.89
CA GLU A 148 2.78 21.52 1.61
C GLU A 148 3.62 20.28 1.25
N SER A 149 4.22 19.64 2.25
CA SER A 149 4.98 18.40 2.09
C SER A 149 4.11 17.18 1.76
N ILE A 150 2.83 17.21 2.13
CA ILE A 150 1.87 16.12 1.83
C ILE A 150 1.35 16.25 0.39
N ASP A 151 1.15 17.47 -0.11
CA ASP A 151 0.69 17.75 -1.47
C ASP A 151 1.73 17.34 -2.53
N GLU A 152 3.02 17.59 -2.28
CA GLU A 152 4.13 17.21 -3.18
C GLU A 152 4.32 15.68 -3.32
N THR A 153 3.80 14.89 -2.38
CA THR A 153 3.87 13.41 -2.43
C THR A 153 2.71 12.75 -3.19
N LEU A 154 1.66 13.50 -3.53
CA LEU A 154 0.47 12.98 -4.22
C LEU A 154 0.49 13.19 -5.74
N ASP A 155 1.45 13.96 -6.27
CA ASP A 155 1.50 14.40 -7.67
C ASP A 155 2.42 13.55 -8.57
N LYS A 156 2.70 12.29 -8.19
CA LYS A 156 3.54 11.36 -8.97
C LYS A 156 2.78 10.10 -9.37
N ASP A 157 1.81 10.25 -10.25
CA ASP A 157 1.23 9.13 -11.01
C ASP A 157 1.28 9.47 -12.51
N GLU A 158 2.50 9.40 -13.07
CA GLU A 158 2.77 9.46 -14.51
C GLU A 158 3.19 8.06 -14.95
N ALA A 159 2.45 7.41 -15.86
CA ALA A 159 2.95 6.62 -16.99
C ALA A 159 1.95 5.55 -17.48
N GLU A 160 1.47 5.72 -18.72
CA GLU A 160 0.76 4.66 -19.45
C GLU A 160 1.74 3.66 -20.13
N GLU A 161 2.99 4.05 -20.38
CA GLU A 161 4.02 3.17 -20.99
C GLU A 161 4.52 2.05 -20.05
N GLU A 162 4.50 2.28 -18.73
CA GLU A 162 4.86 1.25 -17.73
C GLU A 162 3.91 0.03 -17.79
N THR A 163 2.68 0.20 -18.30
CA THR A 163 1.67 -0.86 -18.22
C THR A 163 2.00 -2.09 -19.06
N GLU A 164 2.72 -1.96 -20.18
CA GLU A 164 3.10 -3.11 -20.99
C GLU A 164 4.29 -3.88 -20.40
N GLU A 165 5.30 -3.18 -19.90
CA GLU A 165 6.44 -3.78 -19.21
C GLU A 165 5.99 -4.51 -17.94
N LEU A 166 5.13 -3.88 -17.14
CA LEU A 166 4.51 -4.49 -15.96
C LEU A 166 3.68 -5.72 -16.32
N THR A 167 2.98 -5.69 -17.47
CA THR A 167 2.21 -6.86 -17.94
C THR A 167 3.13 -8.03 -18.25
N ASN A 168 4.25 -7.79 -18.94
CA ASN A 168 5.23 -8.84 -19.25
C ASN A 168 5.89 -9.39 -17.98
N GLN A 169 6.30 -8.51 -17.06
CA GLN A 169 6.86 -8.91 -15.77
C GLN A 169 5.91 -9.82 -14.97
N VAL A 170 4.61 -9.52 -14.98
CA VAL A 170 3.60 -10.34 -14.30
C VAL A 170 3.41 -11.70 -14.98
N LEU A 171 3.48 -11.77 -16.31
CA LEU A 171 3.42 -13.04 -17.04
C LEU A 171 4.62 -13.94 -16.73
N ASP A 172 5.81 -13.34 -16.57
CA ASP A 172 7.03 -14.03 -16.16
C ASP A 172 6.95 -14.55 -14.72
N GLU A 173 6.47 -13.73 -13.78
CA GLU A 173 6.23 -14.11 -12.38
C GLU A 173 5.28 -15.32 -12.26
N ILE A 174 4.25 -15.36 -13.11
CA ILE A 174 3.26 -16.43 -13.15
C ILE A 174 3.86 -17.73 -13.74
N GLY A 175 4.97 -17.63 -14.48
CA GLY A 175 5.65 -18.74 -15.14
C GLY A 175 4.94 -19.20 -16.41
N VAL A 176 4.27 -18.27 -17.12
CA VAL A 176 3.56 -18.58 -18.38
C VAL A 176 4.55 -19.04 -19.46
N ASP A 177 5.72 -18.41 -19.55
CA ASP A 177 6.74 -18.76 -20.55
C ASP A 177 7.42 -20.11 -20.30
N ILE A 178 7.65 -20.48 -19.03
CA ILE A 178 8.18 -21.82 -18.71
C ILE A 178 7.14 -22.90 -19.02
N ALA A 179 5.85 -22.61 -18.77
CA ALA A 179 4.77 -23.54 -19.07
C ALA A 179 4.54 -23.71 -20.58
N SER A 180 4.72 -22.66 -21.39
CA SER A 180 4.62 -22.74 -22.85
C SER A 180 5.78 -23.54 -23.44
N GLN A 181 7.01 -23.31 -22.97
CA GLN A 181 8.20 -24.08 -23.38
C GLN A 181 8.12 -25.55 -22.96
N LEU A 182 7.62 -25.86 -21.77
CA LEU A 182 7.43 -27.24 -21.29
C LEU A 182 6.24 -27.95 -21.97
N SER A 183 5.21 -27.21 -22.37
CA SER A 183 4.10 -27.71 -23.20
C SER A 183 4.56 -28.07 -24.61
N SER A 184 5.53 -27.32 -25.14
CA SER A 184 6.11 -27.55 -26.47
C SER A 184 7.20 -28.63 -26.49
N ALA A 185 7.66 -29.09 -25.32
CA ALA A 185 8.54 -30.25 -25.22
C ALA A 185 7.75 -31.52 -25.61
N PRO A 186 8.22 -32.31 -26.59
CA PRO A 186 7.50 -33.48 -27.04
C PRO A 186 7.33 -34.44 -25.88
N LYS A 187 6.08 -34.76 -25.53
CA LYS A 187 5.75 -35.88 -24.63
C LYS A 187 6.05 -37.18 -25.37
N GLY A 188 7.34 -37.50 -25.50
CA GLY A 188 7.79 -38.78 -26.00
C GLY A 188 7.24 -39.86 -25.10
N ARG A 189 6.22 -40.58 -25.56
CA ARG A 189 5.92 -41.92 -25.04
C ARG A 189 7.19 -42.71 -25.24
N ILE A 190 7.90 -42.99 -24.16
CA ILE A 190 8.92 -44.04 -24.15
C ILE A 190 8.13 -45.34 -24.34
N ALA A 191 7.87 -45.69 -25.59
CA ALA A 191 7.49 -47.04 -25.94
C ALA A 191 8.69 -47.90 -25.57
N SER A 192 8.47 -48.83 -24.63
CA SER A 192 9.44 -49.84 -24.22
C SER A 192 9.79 -50.70 -25.44
N LYS A 193 10.72 -50.22 -26.27
CA LYS A 193 11.27 -50.97 -27.38
C LYS A 193 12.41 -51.81 -26.81
N LYS A 194 12.09 -53.08 -26.66
CA LYS A 194 12.97 -54.25 -26.54
C LYS A 194 14.42 -53.91 -26.92
N VAL A 195 15.31 -54.04 -25.94
CA VAL A 195 16.76 -53.91 -26.13
C VAL A 195 17.22 -54.99 -27.11
N GLU A 196 17.52 -54.57 -28.33
CA GLU A 196 18.39 -55.30 -29.23
C GLU A 196 19.52 -54.36 -29.61
N ASN A 197 20.71 -54.86 -29.37
CA ASN A 197 22.00 -54.20 -29.39
C ASN A 197 22.38 -53.81 -30.83
N VAL A 198 22.33 -52.52 -31.18
CA VAL A 198 23.07 -51.98 -32.33
C VAL A 198 23.59 -50.58 -32.00
N VAL A 199 24.91 -50.48 -32.05
CA VAL A 199 25.74 -49.28 -31.93
C VAL A 199 25.50 -48.38 -33.15
N THR A 200 25.12 -47.12 -32.92
CA THR A 200 25.44 -45.99 -33.83
C THR A 200 25.28 -44.66 -33.10
N SER A 201 26.41 -43.95 -33.05
CA SER A 201 26.66 -42.56 -32.71
C SER A 201 25.57 -41.55 -33.10
N SER A 202 25.17 -40.72 -32.14
CA SER A 202 24.59 -39.40 -32.39
C SER A 202 25.18 -38.41 -31.38
N GLU A 203 26.39 -37.94 -31.69
CA GLU A 203 27.05 -36.81 -31.02
C GLU A 203 26.19 -35.56 -31.24
N SER A 204 25.72 -34.97 -30.15
CA SER A 204 25.14 -33.62 -30.15
C SER A 204 26.28 -32.60 -30.19
N PRO A 205 26.17 -31.52 -31.00
CA PRO A 205 27.24 -30.52 -31.18
C PRO A 205 27.65 -29.80 -29.89
N ASP A 206 26.82 -29.82 -28.86
CA ASP A 206 27.12 -29.24 -27.55
C ASP A 206 28.14 -30.05 -26.74
N VAL A 207 28.25 -31.37 -26.95
CA VAL A 207 29.18 -32.21 -26.18
C VAL A 207 30.61 -32.01 -26.67
N ASP A 208 30.79 -31.84 -27.99
CA ASP A 208 32.07 -31.53 -28.62
C ASP A 208 32.67 -30.19 -28.16
N ASP A 209 31.83 -29.16 -27.98
CA ASP A 209 32.29 -27.84 -27.53
C ASP A 209 32.66 -27.86 -26.03
N LEU A 210 31.96 -28.67 -25.23
CA LEU A 210 32.28 -28.88 -23.81
C LEU A 210 33.57 -29.69 -23.62
N GLU A 211 33.83 -30.70 -24.45
CA GLU A 211 35.07 -31.48 -24.40
C GLU A 211 36.29 -30.63 -24.79
N LYS A 212 36.16 -29.76 -25.79
CA LYS A 212 37.22 -28.80 -26.16
C LYS A 212 37.53 -27.82 -25.03
N ARG A 213 36.50 -27.33 -24.33
CA ARG A 213 36.67 -26.45 -23.15
C ARG A 213 37.29 -27.18 -21.95
N LEU A 214 37.00 -28.46 -21.78
CA LEU A 214 37.60 -29.27 -20.71
C LEU A 214 39.07 -29.59 -21.02
N ALA A 215 39.39 -29.85 -22.29
CA ALA A 215 40.75 -30.08 -22.75
C ALA A 215 41.64 -28.83 -22.63
N SER A 216 41.11 -27.63 -22.85
CA SER A 216 41.87 -26.38 -22.67
C SER A 216 42.16 -26.09 -21.20
N LEU A 217 41.29 -26.48 -20.27
CA LEU A 217 41.51 -26.36 -18.82
C LEU A 217 42.50 -27.38 -18.24
N ARG A 218 42.66 -28.55 -18.90
CA ARG A 218 43.64 -29.58 -18.50
C ARG A 218 45.06 -29.27 -18.96
N ARG A 219 45.27 -28.20 -19.72
CA ARG A 219 46.56 -27.82 -20.30
C ARG A 219 47.25 -26.66 -19.56
N ILE A 220 46.77 -26.30 -18.37
CA ILE A 220 47.37 -25.35 -17.43
C ILE A 220 47.95 -26.14 -16.25
#